data_AF-A0A2J8Q2Y6-F1
#
_entry.id   AF-A0A2J8Q2Y6-F1
#
_cell.length_a   1.000
_cell.length_b   1.000
_cell.length_c   1.000
_cell.angle_alpha   90.00
_cell.angle_beta   90.00
_cell.angle_gamma   90.00
#
_symmetry.space_group_name_H-M   'P 1'
#
loop_
_entity.id
_entity.type
_entity.pdbx_description
1 polymer ?
#
loop_
_entity_poly.entity_id
_entity_poly.type
_entity_poly.pdbx_seq_one_letter_code
_entity_poly.pdbx_strand_id
1 'polypeptide(L)'
;MEAGGFLDSLIYGACVVFTLGMFSAGLSDLRHMRMTRSVDNVQFLPFLTTEVNNLGWLSYGALKGDGILIVVNTVGAALQTLYILAYLHYCPRKRVVLLQTATLLGVLLLGYGYFWLLVPNPEARLQQLGLFCSVFTISMYLSPLADLVSNFPGIVTSFIRFWLFWKYPQEQDRNYWLLQT
;
A
#
# COMPACT_ATOMS: atom_id res chain seq x y z
N MET A 1 22.65 7.34 28.82
CA MET A 1 21.58 7.88 27.95
C MET A 1 21.85 7.44 26.51
N GLU A 2 21.82 6.13 26.23
CA GLU A 2 22.21 5.55 24.92
C GLU A 2 21.16 4.58 24.35
N ALA A 3 20.34 3.96 25.21
CA ALA A 3 19.30 3.03 24.78
C ALA A 3 18.18 3.69 23.95
N GLY A 4 17.87 4.97 24.19
CA GLY A 4 16.87 5.72 23.44
C GLY A 4 17.26 5.91 21.98
N GLY A 5 18.46 6.46 21.72
CA GLY A 5 18.92 6.72 20.35
C GLY A 5 19.11 5.46 19.50
N PHE A 6 19.51 4.34 20.11
CA PHE A 6 19.62 3.06 19.41
C PHE A 6 18.24 2.48 19.06
N LEU A 7 17.29 2.46 20.02
CA LEU A 7 15.94 1.98 19.78
C LEU A 7 15.23 2.82 18.72
N ASP A 8 15.38 4.15 18.78
CA ASP A 8 14.83 5.06 17.80
C ASP A 8 15.38 4.75 16.40
N SER A 9 16.70 4.56 16.29
CA SER A 9 17.35 4.20 15.02
C SER A 9 16.85 2.86 14.46
N LEU A 10 16.63 1.87 15.33
CA LEU A 10 16.07 0.58 14.92
C LEU A 10 14.61 0.73 14.44
N ILE A 11 13.79 1.51 15.15
CA ILE A 11 12.41 1.77 14.77
C ILE A 11 12.37 2.48 13.41
N TYR A 12 13.16 3.54 13.23
CA TYR A 12 13.25 4.26 11.95
C TYR A 12 13.70 3.35 10.81
N GLY A 13 14.75 2.54 11.04
CA GLY A 13 15.24 1.59 10.05
C GLY A 13 14.20 0.54 9.66
N ALA A 14 13.51 -0.04 10.65
CA ALA A 14 12.44 -1.00 10.41
C ALA A 14 11.29 -0.35 9.61
N CYS A 15 10.84 0.83 10.00
CA CYS A 15 9.79 1.56 9.29
C CYS A 15 10.15 1.79 7.82
N VAL A 16 11.37 2.27 7.54
CA VAL A 16 11.83 2.48 6.16
C VAL A 16 11.79 1.17 5.36
N VAL A 17 12.36 0.09 5.90
CA VAL A 17 12.41 -1.21 5.21
C VAL A 17 11.01 -1.76 4.95
N PHE A 18 10.10 -1.69 5.92
CA PHE A 18 8.72 -2.15 5.76
C PHE A 18 7.97 -1.29 4.73
N THR A 19 8.10 0.04 4.76
CA THR A 19 7.43 0.92 3.78
C THR A 19 7.94 0.66 2.37
N LEU A 20 9.24 0.50 2.17
CA LEU A 20 9.80 0.14 0.86
C LEU A 20 9.36 -1.25 0.42
N GLY A 21 9.29 -2.21 1.34
CA GLY A 21 8.72 -3.54 1.10
C GLY A 21 7.26 -3.47 0.64
N MET A 22 6.44 -2.63 1.26
CA MET A 22 5.04 -2.43 0.85
C MET A 22 4.95 -1.84 -0.57
N PHE A 23 5.80 -0.87 -0.94
CA PHE A 23 5.83 -0.34 -2.30
C PHE A 23 6.26 -1.36 -3.35
N SER A 24 7.04 -2.38 -2.95
CA SER A 24 7.44 -3.48 -3.82
C SER A 24 6.28 -4.41 -4.19
N ALA A 25 5.18 -4.42 -3.43
CA ALA A 25 3.99 -5.24 -3.75
C ALA A 25 3.44 -4.92 -5.15
N GLY A 26 3.48 -3.64 -5.56
CA GLY A 26 3.06 -3.19 -6.90
C GLY A 26 3.96 -3.69 -8.04
N LEU A 27 5.18 -4.17 -7.76
CA LEU A 27 6.03 -4.78 -8.78
C LEU A 27 5.43 -6.10 -9.30
N SER A 28 4.68 -6.82 -8.46
CA SER A 28 3.95 -8.02 -8.90
C SER A 28 2.89 -7.67 -9.93
N ASP A 29 2.12 -6.61 -9.70
CA ASP A 29 1.12 -6.12 -10.65
C ASP A 29 1.77 -5.59 -11.93
N LEU A 30 2.88 -4.86 -11.82
CA LEU A 30 3.64 -4.40 -12.97
C LEU A 30 4.13 -5.57 -13.83
N ARG A 31 4.66 -6.62 -13.18
CA ARG A 31 5.08 -7.86 -13.85
C ARG A 31 3.90 -8.55 -14.51
N HIS A 32 2.76 -8.67 -13.82
CA HIS A 32 1.54 -9.25 -14.37
C HIS A 32 1.08 -8.50 -15.63
N MET A 33 0.95 -7.17 -15.55
CA MET A 33 0.56 -6.33 -16.69
C MET A 33 1.51 -6.49 -17.89
N ARG A 34 2.82 -6.59 -17.64
CA ARG A 34 3.82 -6.80 -18.69
C ARG A 34 3.69 -8.16 -19.35
N MET A 35 3.46 -9.22 -18.57
CA MET A 35 3.37 -10.60 -19.05
C MET A 35 2.07 -10.86 -19.80
N THR A 36 0.94 -10.38 -19.27
CA THR A 36 -0.38 -10.62 -19.85
C THR A 36 -0.78 -9.59 -20.90
N ARG A 37 -0.03 -8.46 -20.99
CA ARG A 37 -0.38 -7.30 -21.81
C ARG A 37 -1.77 -6.73 -21.50
N SER A 38 -2.28 -6.98 -20.29
CA SER A 38 -3.61 -6.57 -19.84
C SER A 38 -3.57 -6.05 -18.41
N VAL A 39 -4.57 -5.25 -18.03
CA VAL A 39 -4.79 -4.76 -16.66
C VAL A 39 -5.83 -5.58 -15.90
N ASP A 40 -6.20 -6.75 -16.43
CA ASP A 40 -7.19 -7.63 -15.80
C ASP A 40 -6.69 -8.09 -14.42
N ASN A 41 -7.59 -8.03 -13.43
CA ASN A 41 -7.34 -8.29 -12.01
C ASN A 41 -6.38 -7.29 -11.32
N VAL A 42 -6.02 -6.18 -11.97
CA VAL A 42 -5.24 -5.10 -11.35
C VAL A 42 -6.14 -3.92 -11.04
N GLN A 43 -6.17 -3.50 -9.78
CA GLN A 43 -6.94 -2.34 -9.34
C GLN A 43 -6.14 -1.05 -9.53
N PHE A 44 -6.71 -0.05 -10.20
CA PHE A 44 -6.04 1.23 -10.45
C PHE A 44 -6.02 2.16 -9.22
N LEU A 45 -7.14 2.20 -8.47
CA LEU A 45 -7.32 3.15 -7.37
C LEU A 45 -6.21 3.07 -6.30
N PRO A 46 -5.73 1.88 -5.87
CA PRO A 46 -4.64 1.78 -4.91
C PRO A 46 -3.35 2.50 -5.35
N PHE A 47 -3.00 2.45 -6.63
CA PHE A 47 -1.82 3.16 -7.13
C PHE A 47 -2.00 4.68 -7.02
N LEU A 48 -3.18 5.15 -7.44
CA LEU A 48 -3.49 6.58 -7.45
C LEU A 48 -3.66 7.17 -6.04
N THR A 49 -4.31 6.46 -5.12
CA THR A 49 -4.44 6.93 -3.72
C THR A 49 -3.11 6.88 -2.99
N THR A 50 -2.27 5.87 -3.25
CA THR A 50 -0.93 5.81 -2.65
C THR A 50 0.00 6.90 -3.19
N GLU A 51 -0.12 7.27 -4.47
CA GLU A 51 0.57 8.43 -5.03
C GLU A 51 0.21 9.71 -4.26
N VAL A 52 -1.09 9.97 -4.08
CA VAL A 52 -1.59 11.14 -3.32
C VAL A 52 -1.07 11.12 -1.88
N ASN A 53 -1.06 9.96 -1.23
CA ASN A 53 -0.53 9.79 0.12
C ASN A 53 0.97 10.16 0.19
N ASN A 54 1.76 9.66 -0.76
CA ASN A 54 3.19 9.92 -0.82
C ASN A 54 3.47 11.42 -1.06
N LEU A 55 2.74 12.07 -1.96
CA LEU A 55 2.88 13.51 -2.21
C LEU A 55 2.50 14.36 -0.98
N GLY A 56 1.47 13.95 -0.24
CA GLY A 56 1.08 14.60 1.02
C GLY A 56 2.18 14.50 2.08
N TRP A 57 2.68 13.30 2.34
CA TRP A 57 3.77 13.08 3.31
C TRP A 57 5.10 13.68 2.87
N LEU A 58 5.38 13.75 1.57
CA LEU A 58 6.53 14.46 1.02
C LEU A 58 6.43 15.96 1.30
N SER A 59 5.24 16.55 1.10
CA SER A 59 4.98 17.96 1.42
C SER A 59 5.13 18.23 2.93
N TYR A 60 4.63 17.33 3.77
CA TYR A 60 4.80 17.40 5.22
C TYR A 60 6.28 17.28 5.62
N GLY A 61 7.02 16.32 5.06
CA GLY A 61 8.45 16.13 5.30
C GLY A 61 9.27 17.35 4.91
N ALA A 62 8.94 17.98 3.77
CA ALA A 62 9.57 19.22 3.32
C ALA A 62 9.32 20.38 4.30
N LEU A 63 8.09 20.54 4.81
CA LEU A 63 7.77 21.56 5.81
C LEU A 63 8.45 21.30 7.17
N LYS A 64 8.56 20.02 7.57
CA LYS A 64 9.20 19.62 8.83
C LYS A 64 10.73 19.67 8.76
N GLY A 65 11.31 19.58 7.57
CA GLY A 65 12.76 19.36 7.38
C GLY A 65 13.19 17.91 7.63
N ASP A 66 12.29 16.95 7.45
CA ASP A 66 12.53 15.53 7.74
C ASP A 66 13.01 14.79 6.48
N GLY A 67 14.33 14.68 6.31
CA GLY A 67 14.96 14.12 5.11
C GLY A 67 14.61 12.65 4.85
N ILE A 68 14.44 11.85 5.91
CA ILE A 68 14.07 10.43 5.77
C ILE A 68 12.66 10.32 5.19
N LEU A 69 11.72 11.10 5.75
CA LEU A 69 10.34 11.11 5.29
C LEU A 69 10.24 11.57 3.83
N ILE A 70 11.04 12.56 3.43
CA ILE A 70 11.13 13.02 2.03
C ILE A 70 11.62 11.87 1.14
N VAL A 71 12.73 11.21 1.48
CA VAL A 71 13.32 10.15 0.64
C VAL A 71 12.36 8.99 0.45
N VAL A 72 11.78 8.46 1.54
CA VAL A 72 10.87 7.30 1.48
C VAL A 72 9.65 7.59 0.61
N ASN A 73 9.02 8.75 0.80
CA ASN A 73 7.84 9.13 0.03
C ASN A 73 8.17 9.52 -1.41
N THR A 74 9.37 10.04 -1.68
CA THR A 74 9.84 10.30 -3.06
C THR A 74 9.99 8.99 -3.83
N VAL A 75 10.62 7.98 -3.22
CA VAL A 75 10.74 6.64 -3.82
C VAL A 75 9.35 6.04 -4.03
N GLY A 76 8.46 6.17 -3.04
CA GLY A 76 7.06 5.76 -3.17
C GLY A 76 6.36 6.42 -4.35
N ALA A 77 6.42 7.74 -4.46
CA ALA A 77 5.78 8.49 -5.54
C ALA A 77 6.35 8.11 -6.92
N ALA A 78 7.66 7.91 -7.03
CA ALA A 78 8.28 7.47 -8.27
C ALA A 78 7.76 6.08 -8.72
N LEU A 79 7.65 5.13 -7.78
CA LEU A 79 7.13 3.79 -8.06
C LEU A 79 5.64 3.82 -8.42
N GLN A 80 4.83 4.57 -7.68
CA GLN A 80 3.39 4.68 -7.94
C GLN A 80 3.11 5.37 -9.27
N THR A 81 3.85 6.43 -9.61
CA THR A 81 3.83 7.03 -10.95
C THR A 81 4.17 6.01 -12.04
N LEU A 82 5.21 5.18 -11.85
CA LEU A 82 5.55 4.11 -12.79
C LEU A 82 4.38 3.12 -12.97
N TYR A 83 3.73 2.69 -11.90
CA TYR A 83 2.59 1.77 -11.97
C TYR A 83 1.39 2.38 -12.68
N ILE A 84 1.08 3.65 -12.42
CA ILE A 84 0.01 4.40 -13.10
C ILE A 84 0.30 4.49 -14.61
N LEU A 85 1.53 4.81 -15.00
CA LEU A 85 1.93 4.89 -16.41
C LEU A 85 1.83 3.53 -17.10
N ALA A 86 2.29 2.46 -16.45
CA ALA A 86 2.14 1.10 -16.97
C ALA A 86 0.66 0.70 -17.11
N TYR A 87 -0.18 1.01 -16.12
CA TYR A 87 -1.61 0.75 -16.16
C TYR A 87 -2.26 1.48 -17.34
N LEU A 88 -1.96 2.77 -17.53
CA LEU A 88 -2.45 3.57 -18.67
C LEU A 88 -2.00 3.01 -20.02
N HIS A 89 -0.82 2.39 -20.08
CA HIS A 89 -0.30 1.78 -21.31
C HIS A 89 -1.10 0.54 -21.72
N TYR A 90 -1.39 -0.36 -20.78
CA TYR A 90 -2.09 -1.63 -21.04
C TYR A 90 -3.62 -1.54 -20.92
N CYS A 91 -4.17 -0.47 -20.33
CA CYS A 91 -5.61 -0.32 -20.16
C CYS A 91 -6.31 0.12 -21.46
N PRO A 92 -7.40 -0.56 -21.89
CA PRO A 92 -8.19 -0.13 -23.04
C PRO A 92 -9.05 1.12 -22.74
N ARG A 93 -9.51 1.29 -21.49
CA ARG A 93 -10.44 2.36 -21.06
C ARG A 93 -9.72 3.57 -20.46
N LYS A 94 -8.77 4.15 -21.20
CA LYS A 94 -7.90 5.26 -20.74
C LYS A 94 -8.67 6.46 -20.20
N ARG A 95 -9.81 6.81 -20.80
CA ARG A 95 -10.61 7.98 -20.40
C ARG A 95 -11.03 7.93 -18.93
N VAL A 96 -11.45 6.77 -18.42
CA VAL A 96 -11.89 6.62 -17.02
C VAL A 96 -10.72 6.84 -16.08
N VAL A 97 -9.58 6.22 -16.38
CA VAL A 97 -8.34 6.33 -15.59
C VAL A 97 -7.83 7.78 -15.57
N LEU A 98 -7.83 8.45 -16.73
CA LEU A 98 -7.44 9.86 -16.84
C LEU A 98 -8.38 10.79 -16.06
N LEU A 99 -9.69 10.56 -16.11
CA LEU A 99 -10.65 11.35 -15.34
C LEU A 99 -10.49 11.15 -13.83
N GLN A 100 -10.24 9.91 -13.37
CA GLN A 100 -9.95 9.62 -11.97
C GLN A 100 -8.65 10.32 -11.52
N THR A 101 -7.60 10.21 -12.33
CA THR A 101 -6.30 10.87 -12.08
C THR A 101 -6.45 12.39 -12.03
N ALA A 102 -7.15 12.98 -13.00
CA ALA A 102 -7.38 14.42 -13.07
C ALA A 102 -8.24 14.92 -11.89
N THR A 103 -9.27 14.17 -11.51
CA THR A 103 -10.10 14.49 -10.34
C THR A 103 -9.26 14.51 -9.07
N LEU A 104 -8.47 13.46 -8.81
CA LEU A 104 -7.65 13.39 -7.61
C LEU A 104 -6.50 14.42 -7.61
N LEU A 105 -5.90 14.69 -8.77
CA LEU A 105 -4.92 15.77 -8.90
C LEU A 105 -5.56 17.14 -8.64
N GLY A 106 -6.78 17.39 -9.13
CA GLY A 106 -7.54 18.60 -8.84
C GLY A 106 -7.80 18.77 -7.34
N VAL A 107 -8.23 17.70 -6.65
CA VAL A 107 -8.41 17.69 -5.19
C VAL A 107 -7.10 17.99 -4.47
N LEU A 108 -5.98 17.39 -4.91
CA LEU A 108 -4.66 17.63 -4.33
C LEU A 108 -4.19 19.08 -4.52
N LEU A 109 -4.38 19.65 -5.72
CA LEU A 109 -4.03 21.05 -5.99
C LEU A 109 -4.88 22.02 -5.17
N LEU A 110 -6.18 21.75 -5.02
CA LEU A 110 -7.06 22.55 -4.17
C LEU A 110 -6.65 22.45 -2.69
N GLY A 111 -6.34 21.25 -2.20
CA GLY A 111 -5.84 21.05 -0.84
C GLY A 111 -4.50 21.77 -0.60
N TYR A 112 -3.57 21.65 -1.55
CA TYR A 112 -2.30 22.37 -1.52
C TYR A 112 -2.52 23.89 -1.49
N GLY A 113 -3.41 24.41 -2.35
CA GLY A 113 -3.81 25.81 -2.37
C GLY A 113 -4.40 26.28 -1.03
N TYR A 114 -5.26 25.48 -0.41
CA TYR A 114 -5.80 25.75 0.93
C TYR A 114 -4.67 25.91 1.97
N PHE A 115 -3.76 24.95 2.06
CA PHE A 115 -2.68 24.98 3.05
C PHE A 115 -1.68 26.13 2.83
N TRP A 116 -1.37 26.46 1.58
CA TRP A 116 -0.38 27.50 1.29
C TRP A 116 -0.95 28.92 1.30
N LEU A 117 -2.21 29.12 0.91
CA LEU A 117 -2.83 30.45 0.80
C LEU A 117 -3.61 30.83 2.07
N LEU A 118 -4.32 29.88 2.70
CA LEU A 118 -5.24 30.17 3.80
C LEU A 118 -4.68 29.86 5.19
N VAL A 119 -3.54 29.17 5.28
CA VAL A 119 -2.87 28.88 6.56
C VAL A 119 -1.48 29.57 6.58
N PRO A 120 -1.40 30.83 7.04
CA PRO A 120 -0.14 31.59 7.02
C PRO A 120 0.87 31.07 8.04
N ASN A 121 0.39 30.54 9.17
CA ASN A 121 1.26 30.06 10.24
C ASN A 121 1.87 28.69 9.87
N PRO A 122 3.22 28.58 9.80
CA PRO A 122 3.89 27.34 9.41
C PRO A 122 3.68 26.18 10.39
N GLU A 123 3.57 26.44 11.70
CA GLU A 123 3.33 25.40 12.69
C GLU A 123 1.91 24.82 12.57
N ALA A 124 0.92 25.70 12.40
CA ALA A 124 -0.47 25.28 12.16
C ALA A 124 -0.59 24.49 10.85
N ARG A 125 0.11 24.93 9.80
CA ARG A 125 0.18 24.22 8.51
C ARG A 125 0.76 22.82 8.67
N LEU A 126 1.86 22.69 9.41
CA LEU A 126 2.49 21.40 9.68
C LEU A 126 1.54 20.46 10.43
N GLN A 127 0.89 20.92 11.50
CA GLN A 127 -0.03 20.11 12.30
C GLN A 127 -1.26 19.66 11.49
N GLN A 128 -1.92 20.58 10.78
CA GLN A 128 -3.12 20.25 10.01
C GLN A 128 -2.82 19.34 8.82
N LEU A 129 -1.71 19.57 8.11
CA LEU A 129 -1.28 18.71 7.01
C LEU A 129 -0.93 17.31 7.52
N GLY A 130 -0.20 17.21 8.64
CA GLY A 130 0.11 15.93 9.27
C GLY A 130 -1.14 15.16 9.69
N LEU A 131 -2.13 15.85 10.26
CA LEU A 131 -3.42 15.24 10.61
C LEU A 131 -4.16 14.74 9.36
N PHE A 132 -4.24 15.57 8.32
CA PHE A 132 -4.88 15.19 7.05
C PHE A 132 -4.22 13.96 6.43
N CYS A 133 -2.89 13.96 6.30
CA CYS A 133 -2.13 12.82 5.79
C CYS A 133 -2.36 11.57 6.63
N SER A 134 -2.37 11.69 7.96
CA SER A 134 -2.60 10.55 8.86
C SER A 134 -4.00 9.96 8.70
N VAL A 135 -5.04 10.80 8.68
CA VAL A 135 -6.43 10.35 8.45
C VAL A 135 -6.57 9.68 7.09
N PHE A 136 -5.96 10.25 6.05
CA PHE A 136 -5.95 9.68 4.71
C PHE A 136 -5.26 8.32 4.68
N THR A 137 -4.05 8.20 5.25
CA THR A 137 -3.33 6.93 5.37
C THR A 137 -4.16 5.87 6.10
N ILE A 138 -4.79 6.22 7.24
CA ILE A 138 -5.65 5.29 7.99
C ILE A 138 -6.83 4.82 7.13
N SER A 139 -7.48 5.73 6.40
CA SER A 139 -8.61 5.38 5.54
C SER A 139 -8.22 4.44 4.39
N MET A 140 -7.00 4.56 3.84
CA MET A 140 -6.50 3.63 2.83
C MET A 140 -6.40 2.20 3.35
N TYR A 141 -6.05 2.02 4.63
CA TYR A 141 -5.93 0.70 5.26
C TYR A 141 -7.28 0.07 5.63
N LEU A 142 -8.39 0.80 5.54
CA LEU A 142 -9.72 0.23 5.76
C LEU A 142 -10.09 -0.81 4.69
N SER A 143 -9.64 -0.63 3.44
CA SER A 143 -9.91 -1.59 2.36
C SER A 143 -9.29 -2.98 2.63
N PRO A 144 -7.96 -3.12 2.83
CA PRO A 144 -7.37 -4.42 3.13
C PRO A 144 -7.87 -4.99 4.46
N LEU A 145 -8.23 -4.14 5.44
CA LEU A 145 -8.86 -4.59 6.68
C LEU A 145 -10.24 -5.20 6.42
N ALA A 146 -11.07 -4.57 5.59
CA ALA A 146 -12.37 -5.10 5.21
C ALA A 146 -12.23 -6.44 4.47
N ASP A 147 -11.29 -6.54 3.52
CA ASP A 147 -11.00 -7.78 2.81
C ASP A 147 -10.55 -8.89 3.79
N LEU A 148 -9.71 -8.56 4.77
CA LEU A 148 -9.28 -9.51 5.81
C LEU A 148 -10.47 -10.01 6.65
N VAL A 149 -11.36 -9.11 7.06
CA VAL A 149 -12.55 -9.44 7.85
C VAL A 149 -13.50 -10.33 7.04
N SER A 150 -13.74 -10.01 5.77
CA SER A 150 -14.59 -10.82 4.90
C SER A 150 -14.02 -12.23 4.66
N ASN A 151 -12.70 -12.37 4.60
CA ASN A 151 -12.03 -13.66 4.40
C ASN A 151 -11.71 -14.41 5.71
N PHE A 152 -12.05 -13.84 6.87
CA PHE A 152 -11.70 -14.40 8.18
C PHE A 152 -12.15 -15.87 8.38
N PRO A 153 -13.37 -16.29 8.01
CA PRO A 153 -13.77 -17.70 8.12
C PRO A 153 -12.91 -18.64 7.25
N GLY A 154 -12.51 -18.20 6.07
CA GLY A 154 -11.62 -18.96 5.17
C GLY A 154 -10.21 -19.14 5.76
N ILE A 155 -9.69 -18.11 6.42
CA ILE A 155 -8.40 -18.15 7.11
C ILE A 155 -8.46 -19.14 8.27
N VAL A 156 -9.50 -19.05 9.12
CA VAL A 156 -9.69 -19.96 10.26
C VAL A 156 -9.82 -21.41 9.78
N THR A 157 -10.62 -21.67 8.74
CA THR A 157 -10.77 -23.03 8.19
C THR A 157 -9.47 -23.55 7.57
N SER A 158 -8.65 -22.69 6.97
CA SER A 158 -7.32 -23.06 6.45
C SER A 158 -6.37 -23.48 7.57
N PHE A 159 -6.34 -22.75 8.69
CA PHE A 159 -5.57 -23.14 9.87
C PHE A 159 -6.05 -24.46 10.47
N ILE A 160 -7.37 -24.67 10.56
CA ILE A 160 -7.94 -25.94 11.03
C ILE A 160 -7.52 -27.10 10.12
N ARG A 161 -7.63 -26.93 8.80
CA ARG A 161 -7.22 -27.95 7.82
C ARG A 161 -5.73 -28.25 7.90
N PHE A 162 -4.89 -27.22 8.05
CA PHE A 162 -3.45 -27.37 8.23
C PHE A 162 -3.12 -28.11 9.53
N TRP A 163 -3.81 -27.78 10.63
CA TRP A 163 -3.65 -28.49 11.90
C TRP A 163 -4.11 -29.95 11.81
N LEU A 164 -5.24 -30.22 11.16
CA LEU A 164 -5.73 -31.58 10.91
C LEU A 164 -4.76 -32.40 10.06
N PHE A 165 -4.17 -31.79 9.03
CA PHE A 165 -3.14 -32.43 8.19
C PHE A 165 -1.93 -32.89 9.02
N TRP A 166 -1.50 -32.09 9.98
CA TRP A 166 -0.39 -32.46 10.87
C TRP A 166 -0.81 -33.49 11.94
N LYS A 167 -2.04 -33.38 12.45
CA LYS A 167 -2.56 -34.27 13.50
C LYS A 167 -2.89 -35.67 12.98
N TYR A 168 -3.29 -35.79 11.71
CA TYR A 168 -3.58 -37.06 11.05
C TYR A 168 -2.65 -37.24 9.85
N PRO A 169 -1.39 -37.63 10.07
CA PRO A 169 -0.51 -38.08 9.00
C PRO A 169 -1.20 -39.23 8.26
N GLN A 170 -1.20 -39.19 6.93
CA GLN A 170 -1.81 -40.22 6.09
C GLN A 170 -1.17 -41.58 6.40
N GLU A 171 -1.83 -42.38 7.22
CA GLU A 171 -1.46 -43.77 7.44
C GLU A 171 -1.85 -44.54 6.17
N GLN A 172 -0.84 -44.68 5.32
CA GLN A 172 -0.85 -45.21 3.97
C GLN A 172 -1.82 -46.38 3.78
N ASP A 173 -2.68 -46.25 2.75
CA ASP A 173 -3.62 -47.17 2.09
C ASP A 173 -3.14 -48.64 1.88
N ARG A 174 -2.60 -49.28 2.92
CA ARG A 174 -2.08 -50.65 2.87
C ARG A 174 -3.21 -51.69 2.87
N ASN A 175 -4.42 -51.29 3.24
CA ASN A 175 -5.58 -52.18 3.35
C ASN A 175 -6.45 -52.25 2.08
N TYR A 176 -6.29 -51.32 1.11
CA TYR A 176 -7.02 -51.41 -0.16
C TYR A 176 -6.55 -52.58 -1.04
N TRP A 177 -5.28 -52.96 -0.90
CA TRP A 177 -4.70 -54.12 -1.58
C TRP A 177 -5.15 -55.47 -0.99
N LEU A 178 -5.65 -55.50 0.24
CA LEU A 178 -6.12 -56.71 0.93
C LEU A 178 -7.61 -57.01 0.73
N LEU A 179 -8.35 -56.06 0.15
CA LEU A 179 -9.79 -56.19 -0.15
C LEU A 179 -10.05 -56.52 -1.64
N GLN A 180 -8.99 -56.65 -2.44
CA GLN A 180 -9.05 -57.01 -3.87
C GLN A 180 -8.64 -58.48 -4.15
N THR A 181 -8.42 -59.30 -3.12
CA THR A 181 -8.16 -60.75 -3.21
C THR A 181 -9.32 -61.53 -2.61
#